data_AF-A0A9E2ICN2-F1
#
_entry.id   AF-A0A9E2ICN2-F1
#
_cell.length_a   1.000
_cell.length_b   1.000
_cell.length_c   1.000
_cell.angle_alpha   90.00
_cell.angle_beta   90.00
_cell.angle_gamma   90.00
#
_symmetry.space_group_name_H-M   'P 1'
#
loop_
_entity.id
_entity.type
_entity.pdbx_description
1 polymer ?
#
loop_
_entity_poly.entity_id
_entity_poly.type
_entity_poly.pdbx_seq_one_letter_code
_entity_poly.pdbx_strand_id
1 'polypeptide(L)'
;MQKVVIFLVGGLILSSSVTILARPARGSRKSSQERQPVDRSEPTVDTKKKTSLTELEMSDTQKENINKLKTDLMNIKEGSEVTEAQKEAFKNDLLAIADGATRPDPALTEQLVNDLTQAIADGDISSQEKMQLAADVQKVMNSANIPMEEVNQAIADIQVILEASGISQSDVQTIVDDLKAIASEAQKK
;
A
#
# COMPACT_ATOMS: atom_id res chain seq x y z
N MET A 1 -34.96 15.69 17.81
CA MET A 1 -35.35 15.78 16.38
C MET A 1 -34.18 15.25 15.57
N GLN A 2 -34.29 14.03 15.08
CA GLN A 2 -33.20 13.26 14.47
C GLN A 2 -33.34 13.35 12.95
N LYS A 3 -32.30 13.80 12.25
CA LYS A 3 -32.25 13.83 10.78
C LYS A 3 -31.50 12.58 10.32
N VAL A 4 -32.23 11.63 9.77
CA VAL A 4 -31.68 10.46 9.07
C VAL A 4 -31.35 10.91 7.65
N VAL A 5 -30.08 10.82 7.24
CA VAL A 5 -29.66 11.04 5.86
C VAL A 5 -29.28 9.69 5.28
N ILE A 6 -30.09 9.21 4.35
CA ILE A 6 -29.86 7.97 3.59
C ILE A 6 -29.04 8.37 2.36
N PHE A 7 -27.79 7.89 2.28
CA PHE A 7 -27.00 7.96 1.05
C PHE A 7 -27.09 6.63 0.32
N LEU A 8 -27.60 6.68 -0.92
CA LEU A 8 -27.81 5.56 -1.81
C LEU A 8 -26.88 5.78 -3.00
N VAL A 9 -25.72 5.13 -3.02
CA VAL A 9 -24.79 5.21 -4.16
C VAL A 9 -24.91 3.92 -4.96
N GLY A 10 -25.58 4.02 -6.10
CA GLY A 10 -25.77 2.94 -7.05
C GLY A 10 -24.50 2.64 -7.85
N GLY A 11 -24.17 1.36 -7.95
CA GLY A 11 -23.10 0.86 -8.80
C GLY A 11 -23.49 0.84 -10.29
N LEU A 12 -22.51 1.13 -11.14
CA LEU A 12 -22.59 0.91 -12.59
C LEU A 12 -21.38 0.07 -13.02
N ILE A 13 -21.64 -1.16 -13.44
CA ILE A 13 -20.64 -2.06 -14.03
C ILE A 13 -20.82 -1.99 -15.55
N LEU A 14 -19.80 -1.51 -16.26
CA LEU A 14 -19.72 -1.60 -17.72
C LEU A 14 -18.73 -2.72 -18.07
N SER A 15 -19.27 -3.89 -18.43
CA SER A 15 -18.53 -4.98 -19.07
C SER A 15 -18.48 -4.72 -20.57
N SER A 16 -17.30 -4.86 -21.18
CA SER A 16 -17.14 -4.86 -22.64
C SER A 16 -16.16 -5.96 -23.04
N SER A 17 -16.70 -7.08 -23.50
CA SER A 17 -15.94 -8.17 -24.13
C SER A 17 -15.53 -7.78 -25.55
N VAL A 18 -14.24 -7.81 -25.86
CA VAL A 18 -13.73 -7.73 -27.24
C VAL A 18 -13.29 -9.13 -27.69
N THR A 19 -14.06 -9.70 -28.61
CA THR A 19 -13.76 -10.96 -29.30
C THR A 19 -12.88 -10.67 -30.51
N ILE A 20 -11.64 -11.18 -30.55
CA ILE A 20 -10.80 -11.14 -31.76
C ILE A 20 -10.76 -12.52 -32.41
N LEU A 21 -11.28 -12.56 -33.64
CA LEU A 21 -11.40 -13.71 -34.53
C LEU A 21 -10.08 -13.94 -35.29
N ALA A 22 -9.56 -15.18 -35.26
CA ALA A 22 -8.37 -15.60 -36.01
C ALA A 22 -8.63 -15.72 -37.52
N ARG A 23 -7.59 -15.46 -38.34
CA ARG A 23 -7.52 -15.75 -39.79
C ARG A 23 -6.13 -16.31 -40.15
N PRO A 24 -6.02 -17.37 -40.99
CA PRO A 24 -4.74 -17.93 -41.45
C PRO A 24 -4.44 -17.64 -42.95
N ALA A 25 -3.15 -17.57 -43.31
CA ALA A 25 -2.57 -17.78 -44.66
C ALA A 25 -1.04 -17.97 -44.48
N ARG A 26 -0.38 -19.12 -44.70
CA ARG A 26 -0.08 -19.93 -45.92
C ARG A 26 0.77 -19.22 -46.99
N GLY A 27 2.08 -19.54 -47.02
CA GLY A 27 2.80 -19.84 -48.28
C GLY A 27 4.08 -19.06 -48.65
N SER A 28 5.23 -19.68 -48.38
CA SER A 28 6.43 -19.86 -49.24
C SER A 28 7.23 -18.67 -49.83
N ARG A 29 8.54 -18.60 -49.56
CA ARG A 29 9.65 -19.09 -50.45
C ARG A 29 11.06 -18.71 -49.92
N LYS A 30 12.01 -19.61 -50.22
CA LYS A 30 13.46 -19.62 -49.93
C LYS A 30 14.25 -18.51 -50.65
N SER A 31 15.36 -18.09 -50.05
CA SER A 31 16.65 -17.99 -50.74
C SER A 31 17.82 -18.12 -49.75
N SER A 32 18.69 -19.09 -50.00
CA SER A 32 19.97 -19.30 -49.31
C SER A 32 21.02 -18.35 -49.87
N GLN A 33 21.86 -17.76 -49.02
CA GLN A 33 23.25 -17.55 -49.41
C GLN A 33 24.20 -17.65 -48.21
N GLU A 34 25.18 -18.50 -48.42
CA GLU A 34 26.21 -19.02 -47.55
C GLU A 34 27.36 -18.02 -47.37
N ARG A 35 27.97 -18.00 -46.17
CA ARG A 35 29.42 -17.83 -45.89
C ARG A 35 29.69 -17.84 -44.37
N GLN A 36 30.34 -18.91 -43.90
CA GLN A 36 31.19 -18.93 -42.68
C GLN A 36 32.64 -18.53 -43.09
N PRO A 37 33.63 -18.32 -42.19
CA PRO A 37 33.66 -18.45 -40.72
C PRO A 37 34.19 -17.20 -39.97
N VAL A 38 33.86 -17.06 -38.69
CA VAL A 38 34.44 -16.03 -37.79
C VAL A 38 35.61 -16.63 -37.01
N ASP A 39 36.79 -16.04 -37.20
CA ASP A 39 38.01 -16.24 -36.41
C ASP A 39 38.15 -15.09 -35.39
N ARG A 40 38.42 -15.47 -34.14
CA ARG A 40 39.03 -14.73 -33.01
C ARG A 40 38.55 -13.32 -32.63
N SER A 41 37.99 -13.21 -31.41
CA SER A 41 38.61 -12.55 -30.23
C SER A 41 37.60 -11.80 -29.31
N GLU A 42 37.65 -12.13 -28.01
CA GLU A 42 37.37 -11.26 -26.84
C GLU A 42 35.90 -10.94 -26.44
N PRO A 43 35.65 -10.36 -25.25
CA PRO A 43 35.30 -11.07 -24.02
C PRO A 43 33.86 -10.76 -23.57
N THR A 44 33.36 -11.54 -22.62
CA THR A 44 32.09 -11.34 -21.93
C THR A 44 32.02 -9.95 -21.28
N VAL A 45 31.13 -9.09 -21.76
CA VAL A 45 30.64 -7.92 -21.02
C VAL A 45 29.12 -7.88 -21.17
N ASP A 46 28.45 -8.66 -20.30
CA ASP A 46 27.06 -8.42 -19.94
C ASP A 46 27.00 -7.07 -19.22
N THR A 47 26.67 -6.01 -19.95
CA THR A 47 26.25 -4.76 -19.30
C THR A 47 25.34 -3.98 -20.21
N LYS A 48 24.03 -4.07 -19.92
CA LYS A 48 23.17 -2.95 -19.54
C LYS A 48 21.72 -3.38 -19.74
N LYS A 49 21.16 -4.01 -18.72
CA LYS A 49 19.72 -3.92 -18.44
C LYS A 49 19.45 -2.45 -18.12
N LYS A 50 19.14 -1.68 -19.16
CA LYS A 50 18.62 -0.32 -19.07
C LYS A 50 17.29 -0.42 -18.34
N THR A 51 17.33 -0.20 -17.03
CA THR A 51 16.18 0.00 -16.15
C THR A 51 15.33 1.10 -16.74
N SER A 52 14.22 0.70 -17.36
CA SER A 52 13.18 1.60 -17.82
C SER A 52 12.43 2.11 -16.60
N LEU A 53 12.53 3.41 -16.37
CA LEU A 53 11.84 4.22 -15.36
C LEU A 53 10.34 4.31 -15.67
N THR A 54 9.61 3.21 -15.54
CA THR A 54 8.16 3.15 -15.75
C THR A 54 7.61 1.98 -14.93
N GLU A 55 6.69 2.29 -14.01
CA GLU A 55 6.08 1.44 -12.98
C GLU A 55 7.02 1.13 -11.77
N LEU A 56 6.88 1.88 -10.68
CA LEU A 56 7.31 1.43 -9.36
C LEU A 56 6.35 0.31 -8.90
N GLU A 57 6.46 -0.85 -9.54
CA GLU A 57 5.84 -2.07 -9.03
C GLU A 57 6.43 -2.33 -7.65
N MET A 58 5.56 -2.41 -6.64
CA MET A 58 5.92 -2.82 -5.30
C MET A 58 6.78 -4.09 -5.34
N SER A 59 7.93 -4.07 -4.65
CA SER A 59 8.77 -5.26 -4.50
C SER A 59 8.02 -6.38 -3.77
N ASP A 60 8.43 -7.62 -3.99
CA ASP A 60 7.82 -8.79 -3.35
C ASP A 60 7.90 -8.69 -1.81
N THR A 61 8.99 -8.14 -1.28
CA THR A 61 9.14 -7.87 0.15
C THR A 61 8.12 -6.86 0.66
N GLN A 62 7.87 -5.77 -0.07
CA GLN A 62 6.84 -4.81 0.34
C GLN A 62 5.43 -5.42 0.27
N LYS A 63 5.15 -6.24 -0.76
CA LYS A 63 3.88 -6.97 -0.85
C LYS A 63 3.68 -7.90 0.35
N GLU A 64 4.74 -8.59 0.78
CA GLU A 64 4.73 -9.43 1.97
C GLU A 64 4.47 -8.60 3.25
N ASN A 65 5.18 -7.49 3.44
CA ASN A 65 5.03 -6.64 4.62
C ASN A 65 3.62 -6.05 4.73
N ILE A 66 2.99 -5.69 3.60
CA ILE A 66 1.59 -5.26 3.59
C ILE A 66 0.64 -6.38 3.97
N ASN A 67 0.89 -7.61 3.50
CA ASN A 67 0.06 -8.74 3.86
C ASN A 67 0.16 -9.07 5.35
N LYS A 68 1.34 -8.90 5.97
CA LYS A 68 1.52 -9.00 7.42
C LYS A 68 0.75 -7.91 8.15
N LEU A 69 0.89 -6.64 7.73
CA LEU A 69 0.11 -5.53 8.28
C LEU A 69 -1.40 -5.81 8.25
N LYS A 70 -1.93 -6.26 7.11
CA LYS A 70 -3.34 -6.66 6.98
C LYS A 70 -3.70 -7.77 7.95
N THR A 71 -2.83 -8.77 8.09
CA THR A 71 -3.04 -9.90 9.00
C THR A 71 -3.11 -9.43 10.45
N ASP A 72 -2.20 -8.54 10.85
CA ASP A 72 -2.18 -7.98 12.20
C ASP A 72 -3.46 -7.21 12.52
N LEU A 73 -3.91 -6.34 11.61
CA LEU A 73 -5.18 -5.61 11.75
C LEU A 73 -6.39 -6.56 11.90
N MET A 74 -6.42 -7.65 11.13
CA MET A 74 -7.50 -8.65 11.23
C MET A 74 -7.47 -9.45 12.52
N ASN A 75 -6.29 -9.62 13.11
CA ASN A 75 -6.11 -10.37 14.35
C ASN A 75 -6.54 -9.58 15.59
N ILE A 76 -6.50 -8.25 15.54
CA ILE A 76 -7.05 -7.40 16.60
C ILE A 76 -8.57 -7.46 16.51
N LYS A 77 -9.22 -7.94 17.56
CA LYS A 77 -10.69 -8.04 17.64
C LYS A 77 -11.21 -6.97 18.58
N GLU A 78 -12.45 -6.57 18.38
CA GLU A 78 -13.16 -5.71 19.33
C GLU A 78 -13.10 -6.33 20.74
N GLY A 79 -12.79 -5.51 21.73
CA GLY A 79 -12.64 -5.89 23.13
C GLY A 79 -11.43 -6.79 23.43
N SER A 80 -10.53 -7.01 22.47
CA SER A 80 -9.32 -7.81 22.71
C SER A 80 -8.21 -6.98 23.34
N GLU A 81 -7.46 -7.59 24.25
CA GLU A 81 -6.22 -7.02 24.75
C GLU A 81 -5.13 -7.17 23.68
N VAL A 82 -4.57 -6.05 23.22
CA VAL A 82 -3.42 -6.05 22.30
C VAL A 82 -2.14 -6.14 23.13
N THR A 83 -1.46 -7.28 23.03
CA THR A 83 -0.22 -7.55 23.75
C THR A 83 0.95 -6.70 23.23
N GLU A 84 1.94 -6.45 24.09
CA GLU A 84 3.17 -5.73 23.69
C GLU A 84 3.91 -6.41 22.52
N ALA A 85 3.88 -7.74 22.46
CA ALA A 85 4.47 -8.48 21.33
C ALA A 85 3.72 -8.23 20.01
N GLN A 86 2.39 -8.08 20.05
CA GLN A 86 1.60 -7.72 18.87
C GLN A 86 1.88 -6.29 18.44
N LYS A 87 2.00 -5.34 19.38
CA LYS A 87 2.41 -3.97 19.08
C LYS A 87 3.80 -3.90 18.46
N GLU A 88 4.75 -4.65 18.99
CA GLU A 88 6.10 -4.72 18.44
C GLU A 88 6.12 -5.29 17.02
N ALA A 89 5.38 -6.37 16.76
CA ALA A 89 5.21 -6.93 15.43
C ALA A 89 4.60 -5.90 14.45
N PHE A 90 3.50 -5.25 14.88
CA PHE A 90 2.82 -4.24 14.09
C PHE A 90 3.71 -3.04 13.75
N LYS A 91 4.50 -2.56 14.72
CA LYS A 91 5.51 -1.51 14.52
C LYS A 91 6.56 -1.93 13.49
N ASN A 92 7.08 -3.14 13.60
CA ASN A 92 8.09 -3.64 12.68
C ASN A 92 7.55 -3.75 11.25
N ASP A 93 6.31 -4.21 11.09
CA ASP A 93 5.66 -4.29 9.78
C ASP A 93 5.41 -2.90 9.20
N LEU A 94 4.97 -1.92 10.00
CA LEU A 94 4.83 -0.52 9.57
C LEU A 94 6.16 0.11 9.12
N LEU A 95 7.26 -0.15 9.84
CA LEU A 95 8.58 0.32 9.42
C LEU A 95 9.08 -0.39 8.16
N ALA A 96 8.66 -1.64 7.95
CA ALA A 96 9.08 -2.46 6.81
C ALA A 96 8.29 -2.17 5.52
N ILE A 97 7.08 -1.58 5.59
CA ILE A 97 6.33 -1.12 4.41
C ILE A 97 6.82 0.22 3.87
N ALA A 98 7.57 1.00 4.66
CA ALA A 98 8.16 2.25 4.20
C ALA A 98 9.24 1.95 3.14
N ASP A 99 8.99 2.44 1.93
CA ASP A 99 9.89 2.35 0.79
C ASP A 99 10.80 3.57 0.70
N GLY A 100 11.94 3.39 0.05
CA GLY A 100 12.87 4.47 -0.26
C GLY A 100 13.86 4.80 0.87
N ALA A 101 14.60 5.88 0.64
CA ALA A 101 15.72 6.27 1.50
C ALA A 101 15.27 6.87 2.84
N THR A 102 14.06 7.45 2.88
CA THR A 102 13.52 8.09 4.07
C THR A 102 12.50 7.19 4.73
N ARG A 103 12.91 6.59 5.85
CA ARG A 103 12.01 5.84 6.73
C ARG A 103 11.48 6.75 7.83
N PRO A 104 10.21 6.58 8.23
CA PRO A 104 9.66 7.27 9.39
C PRO A 104 10.46 7.02 10.66
N ASP A 105 10.46 8.03 11.54
CA ASP A 105 11.02 7.90 12.89
C ASP A 105 10.36 6.73 13.66
N PRO A 106 11.14 5.79 14.22
CA PRO A 106 10.60 4.65 14.96
C PRO A 106 9.78 5.02 16.19
N ALA A 107 10.07 6.13 16.87
CA ALA A 107 9.33 6.57 18.03
C ALA A 107 7.96 7.15 17.63
N LEU A 108 7.90 7.95 16.55
CA LEU A 108 6.62 8.41 16.00
C LEU A 108 5.76 7.22 15.53
N THR A 109 6.39 6.22 14.92
CA THR A 109 5.70 4.99 14.50
C THR A 109 5.17 4.20 15.70
N GLU A 110 5.90 4.17 16.81
CA GLU A 110 5.46 3.50 18.04
C GLU A 110 4.26 4.20 18.70
N GLN A 111 4.20 5.53 18.67
CA GLN A 111 3.02 6.29 19.13
C GLN A 111 1.79 5.90 18.32
N LEU A 112 1.90 5.96 16.98
CA LEU A 112 0.83 5.53 16.08
C LEU A 112 0.38 4.09 16.36
N VAL A 113 1.32 3.16 16.57
CA VAL A 113 0.99 1.75 16.88
C VAL A 113 0.17 1.65 18.16
N ASN A 114 0.58 2.34 19.22
CA ASN A 114 -0.13 2.30 20.50
C ASN A 114 -1.57 2.81 20.34
N ASP A 115 -1.73 3.97 19.72
CA ASP A 115 -3.04 4.61 19.61
C ASP A 115 -3.95 3.89 18.59
N LEU A 116 -3.40 3.46 17.45
CA LEU A 116 -4.16 2.76 16.42
C LEU A 116 -4.61 1.37 16.88
N THR A 117 -3.74 0.59 17.52
CA THR A 117 -4.11 -0.76 17.99
C THR A 117 -5.13 -0.70 19.13
N GLN A 118 -5.04 0.30 20.01
CA GLN A 118 -6.05 0.57 21.03
C GLN A 118 -7.38 0.94 20.39
N ALA A 119 -7.40 1.88 19.44
CA ALA A 119 -8.63 2.25 18.75
C ALA A 119 -9.26 1.05 18.01
N ILE A 120 -8.48 0.24 17.29
CA ILE A 120 -9.02 -0.94 16.59
C ILE A 120 -9.61 -1.96 17.58
N ALA A 121 -9.06 -2.08 18.79
CA ALA A 121 -9.61 -2.93 19.83
C ALA A 121 -10.88 -2.35 20.46
N ASP A 122 -11.03 -1.03 20.51
CA ASP A 122 -12.18 -0.36 21.13
C ASP A 122 -13.36 -0.18 20.16
N GLY A 123 -13.13 -0.15 18.85
CA GLY A 123 -14.16 0.09 17.83
C GLY A 123 -14.64 -1.13 17.06
N ASP A 124 -15.82 -0.99 16.45
CA ASP A 124 -16.37 -1.96 15.50
C ASP A 124 -15.88 -1.64 14.08
N ILE A 125 -14.62 -2.00 13.82
CA ILE A 125 -14.01 -1.83 12.50
C ILE A 125 -14.18 -3.11 11.68
N SER A 126 -14.92 -3.03 10.58
CA SER A 126 -15.14 -4.17 9.69
C SER A 126 -13.85 -4.64 9.02
N SER A 127 -13.82 -5.87 8.52
CA SER A 127 -12.66 -6.37 7.75
C SER A 127 -12.38 -5.53 6.50
N GLN A 128 -13.41 -4.97 5.86
CA GLN A 128 -13.20 -4.11 4.69
C GLN A 128 -12.53 -2.78 5.08
N GLU A 129 -12.99 -2.17 6.16
CA GLU A 129 -12.40 -0.94 6.70
C GLU A 129 -10.97 -1.17 7.17
N LYS A 130 -10.67 -2.30 7.82
CA LYS A 130 -9.30 -2.68 8.18
C LYS A 130 -8.38 -2.84 6.97
N MET A 131 -8.89 -3.36 5.85
CA MET A 131 -8.10 -3.42 4.62
C MET A 131 -7.83 -2.04 4.03
N GLN A 132 -8.82 -1.14 4.08
CA GLN A 132 -8.67 0.23 3.62
C GLN A 132 -7.68 1.00 4.52
N LEU A 133 -7.84 0.87 5.84
CA LEU A 133 -6.94 1.42 6.86
C LEU A 133 -5.48 1.00 6.60
N ALA A 134 -5.23 -0.28 6.28
CA ALA A 134 -3.90 -0.76 5.92
C ALA A 134 -3.32 -0.03 4.69
N ALA A 135 -4.14 0.18 3.66
CA ALA A 135 -3.74 0.83 2.43
C ALA A 135 -3.45 2.33 2.63
N ASP A 136 -4.24 3.01 3.46
CA ASP A 136 -4.04 4.43 3.72
C ASP A 136 -2.88 4.69 4.69
N VAL A 137 -2.70 3.84 5.71
CA VAL A 137 -1.50 3.88 6.57
C VAL A 137 -0.25 3.63 5.75
N GLN A 138 -0.28 2.71 4.78
CA GLN A 138 0.84 2.51 3.86
C GLN A 138 1.22 3.79 3.12
N LYS A 139 0.25 4.55 2.61
CA LYS A 139 0.52 5.84 1.94
C LYS A 139 1.20 6.82 2.89
N VAL A 140 0.73 6.93 4.13
CA VAL A 140 1.34 7.81 5.15
C VAL A 140 2.79 7.40 5.45
N MET A 141 3.05 6.10 5.64
CA MET A 141 4.40 5.57 5.87
C MET A 141 5.34 5.78 4.67
N ASN A 142 4.79 5.97 3.47
CA ASN A 142 5.52 6.20 2.22
C ASN A 142 5.47 7.67 1.75
N SER A 143 5.07 8.59 2.61
CA SER A 143 4.84 10.02 2.32
C SER A 143 6.05 10.77 1.74
N ALA A 144 7.27 10.27 1.94
CA ALA A 144 8.48 10.81 1.31
C ALA A 144 8.49 10.66 -0.23
N ASN A 145 7.78 9.65 -0.76
CA ASN A 145 7.79 9.31 -2.18
C ASN A 145 6.46 9.60 -2.89
N ILE A 146 5.45 10.12 -2.18
CA ILE A 146 4.12 10.39 -2.75
C ILE A 146 3.69 11.85 -2.56
N PRO A 147 2.82 12.39 -3.43
CA PRO A 147 2.32 13.76 -3.30
C PRO A 147 1.60 13.99 -1.97
N MET A 148 1.83 15.15 -1.34
CA MET A 148 1.21 15.48 -0.05
C MET A 148 -0.33 15.51 -0.13
N GLU A 149 -0.90 15.81 -1.29
CA GLU A 149 -2.35 15.73 -1.50
C GLU A 149 -2.88 14.30 -1.30
N GLU A 150 -2.16 13.30 -1.80
CA GLU A 150 -2.52 11.88 -1.63
C GLU A 150 -2.34 11.42 -0.19
N VAL A 151 -1.31 11.93 0.50
CA VAL A 151 -1.09 11.69 1.94
C VAL A 151 -2.24 12.28 2.76
N ASN A 152 -2.62 13.53 2.47
CA ASN A 152 -3.73 14.19 3.17
C ASN A 152 -5.05 13.47 2.94
N GLN A 153 -5.31 12.98 1.72
CA GLN A 153 -6.48 12.17 1.44
C GLN A 153 -6.46 10.87 2.24
N ALA A 154 -5.32 10.18 2.31
CA ALA A 154 -5.18 8.97 3.12
C ALA A 154 -5.47 9.23 4.61
N ILE A 155 -4.95 10.33 5.17
CA ILE A 155 -5.24 10.73 6.56
C ILE A 155 -6.73 11.02 6.76
N ALA A 156 -7.37 11.70 5.80
CA ALA A 156 -8.81 11.96 5.86
C ALA A 156 -9.64 10.67 5.77
N ASP A 157 -9.25 9.72 4.92
CA ASP A 157 -9.94 8.43 4.78
C ASP A 157 -9.81 7.61 6.08
N ILE A 158 -8.63 7.61 6.72
CA ILE A 158 -8.42 7.00 8.04
C ILE A 158 -9.32 7.65 9.10
N GLN A 159 -9.38 8.98 9.14
CA GLN A 159 -10.24 9.70 10.07
C GLN A 159 -11.71 9.26 9.92
N VAL A 160 -12.21 9.23 8.68
CA VAL A 160 -13.59 8.83 8.39
C VAL A 160 -13.88 7.39 8.82
N ILE A 161 -12.95 6.46 8.58
CA ILE A 161 -13.08 5.06 9.00
C ILE A 161 -13.19 4.98 10.53
N LEU A 162 -12.28 5.61 11.26
CA LEU A 162 -12.28 5.54 12.72
C LEU A 162 -13.53 6.17 13.33
N GLU A 163 -13.97 7.33 12.81
CA GLU A 163 -15.22 7.97 13.24
C GLU A 163 -16.44 7.08 12.97
N ALA A 164 -16.51 6.42 11.80
CA ALA A 164 -17.61 5.54 11.43
C ALA A 164 -17.67 4.26 12.30
N SER A 165 -16.52 3.80 12.79
CA SER A 165 -16.40 2.63 13.67
C SER A 165 -16.64 2.91 15.15
N GLY A 166 -17.07 4.13 15.50
CA GLY A 166 -17.44 4.50 16.87
C GLY A 166 -16.27 4.85 17.78
N ILE A 167 -15.07 5.07 17.23
CA ILE A 167 -13.91 5.55 17.98
C ILE A 167 -14.19 6.96 18.51
N SER A 168 -13.70 7.25 19.71
CA SER A 168 -13.92 8.58 20.31
C SER A 168 -13.23 9.65 19.48
N GLN A 169 -13.84 10.84 19.39
CA GLN A 169 -13.25 11.96 18.65
C GLN A 169 -11.85 12.33 19.17
N SER A 170 -11.60 12.13 20.47
CA SER A 170 -10.29 12.37 21.07
C SER A 170 -9.25 11.41 20.52
N ASP A 171 -9.55 10.11 20.46
CA ASP A 171 -8.61 9.10 19.99
C ASP A 171 -8.39 9.20 18.48
N VAL A 172 -9.46 9.50 17.72
CA VAL A 172 -9.35 9.83 16.29
C VAL A 172 -8.38 11.00 16.08
N GLN A 173 -8.52 12.07 16.86
CA GLN A 173 -7.66 13.24 16.73
C GLN A 173 -6.20 12.92 17.06
N THR A 174 -5.95 12.14 18.12
CA THR A 174 -4.61 11.67 18.48
C THR A 174 -3.97 10.90 17.32
N ILE A 175 -4.67 9.92 16.75
CA ILE A 175 -4.17 9.12 15.63
C ILE A 175 -3.91 9.98 14.39
N VAL A 176 -4.80 10.92 14.08
CA VAL A 176 -4.63 11.86 12.97
C VAL A 176 -3.38 12.74 13.17
N ASP A 177 -3.10 13.16 14.39
CA ASP A 177 -1.93 13.98 14.70
C ASP A 177 -0.63 13.17 14.59
N ASP A 178 -0.62 11.90 15.01
CA ASP A 178 0.50 10.99 14.81
C ASP A 178 0.81 10.77 13.32
N LEU A 179 -0.22 10.50 12.51
CA LEU A 179 -0.07 10.31 11.06
C LEU A 179 0.48 11.57 10.39
N LYS A 180 0.02 12.76 10.79
CA LYS A 180 0.57 14.04 10.31
C LYS A 180 2.01 14.25 10.74
N ALA A 181 2.37 13.87 11.96
CA ALA A 181 3.74 13.98 12.46
C ALA A 181 4.69 13.11 11.65
N ILE A 182 4.30 11.85 11.39
CA ILE A 182 5.03 10.91 10.53
C ILE A 182 5.19 11.47 9.12
N ALA A 183 4.10 11.92 8.50
CA ALA A 183 4.14 12.48 7.15
C ALA A 183 5.05 13.72 7.05
N SER A 184 4.96 14.61 8.03
CA SER A 184 5.79 15.81 8.09
C SER A 184 7.26 15.50 8.31
N GLU A 185 7.60 14.47 9.09
CA GLU A 185 8.98 14.04 9.31
C GLU A 185 9.57 13.44 8.04
N ALA A 186 8.86 12.48 7.42
CA ALA A 186 9.31 11.79 6.21
C ALA A 186 9.52 12.74 5.01
N GLN A 187 8.81 13.88 4.94
CA GLN A 187 9.00 14.86 3.86
C GLN A 187 10.12 15.88 4.09
N LYS A 188 10.73 15.94 5.28
CA LYS A 188 11.80 16.92 5.58
C LYS A 188 13.20 16.48 5.16
N LYS A 189 13.35 15.24 4.69
CA LYS A 189 14.63 14.57 4.46
C LYS A 189 14.92 14.44 2.97
#